data_AF-A0A842QHT6-F1
#
_entry.id   AF-A0A842QHT6-F1
#
_cell.length_a   1.000
_cell.length_b   1.000
_cell.length_c   1.000
_cell.angle_alpha   90.00
_cell.angle_beta   90.00
_cell.angle_gamma   90.00
#
_symmetry.space_group_name_H-M   'P 1'
#
loop_
_entity.id
_entity.type
_entity.pdbx_description
1 polymer ?
#
loop_
_entity_poly.entity_id
_entity_poly.type
_entity_poly.pdbx_seq_one_letter_code
_entity_poly.pdbx_strand_id
1 'polypeptide(L)' 'MDIITVKMNQLYIKSLDKLVEMGMYPSRSEAIRVAIRDLLQKELWPEEGMPAKRELRAEASE' A
#
# COMPACT_ATOMS: atom_id res chain seq x y z
N MET A 1 -5.38 -19.07 -0.15
CA MET A 1 -5.74 -17.79 0.49
C MET A 1 -5.36 -17.94 1.94
N ASP A 2 -4.28 -17.29 2.37
CA ASP A 2 -3.77 -17.45 3.73
C ASP A 2 -4.28 -16.33 4.63
N ILE A 3 -4.53 -16.64 5.91
CA ILE A 3 -5.00 -15.66 6.88
C ILE A 3 -3.80 -15.01 7.57
N ILE A 4 -3.71 -13.69 7.47
CA ILE A 4 -2.69 -12.90 8.13
C ILE A 4 -3.36 -12.04 9.21
N THR A 5 -2.89 -12.17 10.45
CA THR A 5 -3.34 -11.35 11.58
C THR A 5 -2.29 -10.28 11.88
N VAL A 6 -2.71 -9.01 11.86
CA VAL A 6 -1.84 -7.86 12.11
C VAL A 6 -2.46 -6.94 13.16
N LYS A 7 -1.61 -6.37 14.02
CA LYS A 7 -2.01 -5.35 15.00
C LYS A 7 -1.93 -3.97 14.34
N MET A 8 -3.00 -3.20 14.41
CA MET A 8 -3.08 -1.85 13.86
C MET A 8 -3.73 -0.88 14.84
N ASN A 9 -3.40 0.40 14.72
CA ASN A 9 -4.10 1.45 15.45
C ASN A 9 -5.58 1.50 15.05
N GLN A 10 -6.47 1.69 16.02
CA GLN A 10 -7.91 1.83 15.82
C GLN A 10 -8.26 2.90 14.79
N LEU A 11 -7.47 3.98 14.69
CA LEU A 11 -7.70 5.04 13.71
C LEU A 11 -7.67 4.49 12.27
N TYR A 12 -6.71 3.62 11.96
CA TYR A 12 -6.60 3.03 10.62
C TYR A 12 -7.74 2.07 10.30
N ILE A 13 -8.18 1.30 11.30
CA ILE A 13 -9.33 0.40 11.16
C ILE A 13 -10.59 1.22 10.84
N LYS A 14 -10.84 2.31 11.58
CA LYS A 14 -11.97 3.21 11.32
C LYS A 14 -11.92 3.84 9.93
N SER A 15 -10.73 4.22 9.46
CA SER A 15 -10.58 4.75 8.11
C SER A 15 -10.86 3.69 7.03
N LEU A 16 -10.45 2.44 7.25
CA LEU A 16 -10.80 1.32 6.36
C LEU A 16 -12.30 1.03 6.38
N ASP A 17 -12.95 1.07 7.54
CA ASP A 17 -14.40 0.89 7.65
C ASP A 17 -15.15 1.97 6.83
N LYS A 18 -14.73 3.24 6.93
CA LYS A 18 -15.30 4.33 6.11
C LYS A 18 -15.16 4.08 4.61
N LEU A 19 -14.02 3.56 4.16
CA LEU A 19 -13.81 3.23 2.74
C LEU A 19 -14.80 2.17 2.25
N VAL A 20 -15.13 1.20 3.11
CA VAL A 20 -16.14 0.17 2.81
C VAL A 20 -17.55 0.74 2.86
N GLU A 21 -17.87 1.57 3.86
CA GLU A 21 -19.17 2.25 3.99
C GLU A 21 -19.48 3.15 2.79
N MET A 22 -18.47 3.82 2.24
CA MET A 22 -18.60 4.61 1.01
C MET A 22 -18.78 3.76 -0.26
N GLY A 23 -18.73 2.43 -0.17
CA GLY A 23 -18.87 1.52 -1.30
C GLY A 23 -17.65 1.44 -2.21
N MET A 24 -16.51 2.06 -1.83
CA MET A 24 -15.28 2.05 -2.63
C MET A 24 -14.64 0.66 -2.66
N TYR A 25 -14.78 -0.09 -1.57
CA TYR A 25 -14.27 -1.45 -1.46
C TYR A 25 -15.34 -2.38 -0.87
N PRO A 26 -15.43 -3.63 -1.34
CA PRO A 26 -16.43 -4.58 -0.85
C PRO A 26 -16.15 -5.07 0.57
N SER A 27 -14.90 -4.99 1.04
CA SER A 27 -14.52 -5.36 2.40
C SER A 27 -13.20 -4.71 2.80
N ARG A 28 -12.92 -4.66 4.11
CA ARG A 28 -11.63 -4.23 4.65
C ARG A 28 -10.47 -5.06 4.09
N SER A 29 -10.67 -6.37 3.97
CA SER A 29 -9.64 -7.26 3.45
C SER A 29 -9.30 -6.95 1.99
N GLU A 30 -10.29 -6.54 1.19
CA GLU A 30 -10.05 -6.12 -0.19
C GLU A 30 -9.29 -4.80 -0.26
N ALA A 31 -9.69 -3.81 0.54
CA ALA A 31 -8.96 -2.55 0.65
C ALA A 31 -7.49 -2.75 1.05
N ILE A 32 -7.23 -3.63 2.03
CA ILE A 32 -5.87 -3.96 2.46
C ILE A 32 -5.09 -4.67 1.35
N ARG A 33 -5.70 -5.63 0.65
CA ARG A 33 -5.05 -6.33 -0.48
C ARG A 33 -4.68 -5.37 -1.61
N VAL A 34 -5.55 -4.43 -1.94
CA VAL A 34 -5.27 -3.38 -2.93
C VAL A 34 -4.08 -2.52 -2.48
N ALA A 35 -4.10 -2.03 -1.24
CA ALA A 35 -3.00 -1.24 -0.70
C ALA A 35 -1.65 -1.99 -0.72
N ILE A 36 -1.65 -3.30 -0.40
CA ILE A 36 -0.45 -4.14 -0.47
C ILE A 36 0.03 -4.29 -1.91
N ARG A 37 -0.87 -4.54 -2.87
CA ARG A 37 -0.50 -4.66 -4.29
C ARG A 37 0.11 -3.37 -4.80
N ASP A 38 -0.54 -2.24 -4.55
CA ASP A 38 -0.08 -0.92 -5.01
C ASP A 38 1.29 -0.58 -4.40
N LEU A 39 1.50 -0.94 -3.12
CA LEU A 39 2.80 -0.81 -2.45
C LEU A 39 3.87 -1.70 -3.12
N LEU A 40 3.57 -2.98 -3.36
CA LEU A 40 4.51 -3.90 -3.99
C LEU A 40 4.84 -3.48 -5.42
N GLN A 41 3.85 -3.04 -6.20
CA GLN A 41 4.08 -2.54 -7.55
C GLN A 41 5.01 -1.32 -7.53
N LYS A 42 4.74 -0.36 -6.64
CA LYS A 42 5.56 0.85 -6.52
C LYS A 42 7.00 0.59 -6.09
N GLU A 43 7.22 -0.34 -5.17
CA GLU A 43 8.54 -0.54 -4.54
C GLU A 43 9.36 -1.67 -5.18
N LEU A 44 8.71 -2.70 -5.76
CA LEU A 44 9.38 -3.88 -6.31
C LEU A 44 9.35 -3.94 -7.85
N TRP A 45 8.31 -3.38 -8.49
CA TRP A 45 8.19 -3.30 -9.94
C TRP A 45 8.18 -1.84 -10.41
N PRO A 46 9.31 -1.12 -10.29
CA PRO A 46 9.48 0.08 -11.10
C PRO A 46 9.30 -0.38 -12.55
N GLU A 47 8.32 0.18 -13.25
CA GLU A 47 8.13 -0.08 -14.68
C GLU A 47 9.49 0.01 -15.36
N GLU A 48 9.78 -0.96 -16.23
CA GLU A 48 10.99 -1.03 -17.05
C GLU A 48 11.22 0.34 -17.72
N GLY A 49 12.08 1.16 -17.12
CA GLY A 49 12.42 2.48 -17.65
C GLY A 49 12.56 3.62 -16.65
N MET A 50 12.20 3.47 -15.37
CA MET A 50 12.38 4.57 -14.41
C MET A 50 13.05 4.10 -13.11
N PRO A 51 14.28 4.56 -12.81
CA PRO A 51 15.00 4.08 -11.64
C PRO A 51 14.20 4.36 -10.37
N ALA A 52 14.04 3.31 -9.54
CA ALA A 52 13.48 3.44 -8.21
C ALA A 52 14.21 4.57 -7.48
N LYS A 53 13.44 5.46 -6.84
CA LYS A 53 13.87 6.70 -6.14
C LYS A 53 14.98 6.54 -5.08
N ARG A 54 15.62 5.37 -4.96
CA ARG A 54 16.80 5.12 -4.14
C ARG A 54 18.07 5.77 -4.69
N GLU A 55 18.16 6.00 -6.00
CA GLU A 55 19.35 6.61 -6.62
C GLU A 55 19.35 8.16 -6.53
N LEU A 56 18.17 8.80 -6.60
CA LEU A 56 18.05 10.27 -6.56
C LEU A 56 18.45 10.94 -5.24
N ARG A 57 18.57 10.18 -4.14
CA ARG A 57 19.09 10.70 -2.86
C ARG A 57 20.60 10.57 -2.71
N ALA A 58 21.24 9.68 -3.46
CA ALA A 58 22.68 9.50 -3.41
C ALA A 58 23.43 10.61 -4.16
N GLU A 59 22.82 11.15 -5.23
CA GLU A 59 23.47 12.15 -6.10
C GLU A 59 23.30 13.60 -5.65
N ALA A 60 22.39 13.90 -4.70
CA ALA A 60 22.18 15.27 -4.20
C ALA A 60 23.15 15.66 -3.06
N SER A 61 24.15 14.83 -2.78
CA SER A 61 25.15 15.06 -1.72
C SER A 61 26.60 15.10 -2.23
N GLU A 62 26.81 15.22 -3.54
CA GLU A 62 28.12 15.51 -4.13
C GLU A 62 28.23 16.98 -4.56
#